data_AF-A0A0C3D040-F1
#
_entry.id   AF-A0A0C3D040-F1
#
_cell.length_a   1.000
_cell.length_b   1.000
_cell.length_c   1.000
_cell.angle_alpha   90.00
_cell.angle_beta   90.00
_cell.angle_gamma   90.00
#
_symmetry.space_group_name_H-M   'P 1'
#
loop_
_entity.id
_entity.type
_entity.pdbx_description
1 polymer ?
#
loop_
_entity_poly.entity_id
_entity_poly.type
_entity_poly.pdbx_seq_one_letter_code
_entity_poly.pdbx_strand_id
1 'polypeptide(L)'
;MRVTGIVLSALAATVAYGTGFPYPTASDPCGTTSDYFRFIINTTAQQDLMSQCTIINHTLWIGNNFPGPFTLPKLLHVGGIYVGDALYEDPTGGIVDGSLTSVSLPALEDAEEIIVVDYGSITSLDLPSLGSNSGTFTLAGLPALRNFTFGGSYEGSYVNITNTGLNEIFYNSGIQTLGFTMSLINNQDLSTITFSSNASIGTLELNCNSAPLPAFSGPPMIDDLEISFCNQPSVNWEIALQGVGTISGGSIEVHDNTFTGFALPSTLDLGLELNIHDNAKLTNISFPAMFTMGSLSIKNNSALEYIASTDWPDLGVILGDAELSGPFVSIDLPPYLLSAPSVTIQSTESDFDCSKYSNPTYPIPGIVEVTVNCTGGNSNSSSNGNNGGDGSGTDSGDESNGSGSGDGSNSEPVSSNKGTPLSTGAIAGIAVAGAGFIISLLITAWLCIRRRNRRRRNEAELRGMQPEVDDLAGGPPMQQYTTEAHCFSSPQEATGGEDVGFVADHRGAPGAMSMVSPMSPLSPPLAELEGKEVYEILSHVAVMSAASEMPSEKSNLFYNRCAVAERQSREEALAARERAVEARERQLGTLAAQRHDRFEL
;
A
#
# COMPACT_ATOMS: atom_id res chain seq x y z
N MET A 1 80.81 3.67 -33.26
CA MET A 1 80.36 3.07 -31.98
C MET A 1 79.00 3.64 -31.65
N ARG A 2 77.93 2.83 -31.79
CA ARG A 2 76.57 3.19 -31.34
C ARG A 2 76.47 2.83 -29.86
N VAL A 3 76.16 3.80 -29.03
CA VAL A 3 75.75 3.56 -27.64
C VAL A 3 74.23 3.73 -27.60
N THR A 4 73.54 2.61 -27.45
CA THR A 4 72.10 2.48 -27.22
C THR A 4 71.79 2.95 -25.80
N GLY A 5 71.00 4.02 -25.68
CA GLY A 5 70.38 4.46 -24.43
C GLY A 5 69.10 3.67 -24.18
N ILE A 6 69.06 2.95 -23.07
CA ILE A 6 67.86 2.33 -22.52
C ILE A 6 67.09 3.41 -21.78
N VAL A 7 65.91 3.78 -22.28
CA VAL A 7 64.96 4.63 -21.55
C VAL A 7 64.15 3.71 -20.64
N LEU A 8 64.47 3.74 -19.35
CA LEU A 8 63.71 3.11 -18.28
C LEU A 8 62.54 4.04 -17.94
N SER A 9 61.38 3.81 -18.55
CA SER A 9 60.13 4.47 -18.15
C SER A 9 59.61 3.81 -16.87
N ALA A 10 59.84 4.47 -15.73
CA ALA A 10 59.24 4.09 -14.46
C ALA A 10 57.72 4.35 -14.52
N LEU A 11 56.93 3.27 -14.51
CA LEU A 11 55.51 3.31 -14.14
C LEU A 11 55.45 3.66 -12.65
N ALA A 12 55.27 4.94 -12.34
CA ALA A 12 54.80 5.35 -11.03
C ALA A 12 53.28 5.14 -11.01
N ALA A 13 52.83 4.02 -10.44
CA ALA A 13 51.44 3.81 -10.07
C ALA A 13 51.14 4.70 -8.85
N THR A 14 50.78 5.96 -9.11
CA THR A 14 50.10 6.79 -8.11
C THR A 14 48.73 6.20 -7.88
N VAL A 15 48.55 5.51 -6.75
CA VAL A 15 47.23 5.17 -6.20
C VAL A 15 46.64 6.48 -5.70
N ALA A 16 46.01 7.22 -6.61
CA ALA A 16 45.08 8.26 -6.22
C ALA A 16 43.89 7.54 -5.58
N TYR A 17 43.63 7.81 -4.30
CA TYR A 17 42.28 7.67 -3.75
C TYR A 17 41.41 8.74 -4.40
N GLY A 18 41.18 8.58 -5.71
CA GLY A 18 40.22 9.38 -6.43
C GLY A 18 38.87 8.95 -5.92
N THR A 19 38.08 9.91 -5.46
CA THR A 19 36.64 9.80 -5.19
C THR A 19 35.83 9.50 -6.45
N GLY A 20 36.47 8.95 -7.49
CA GLY A 20 35.84 8.62 -8.75
C GLY A 20 35.09 7.31 -8.59
N PHE A 21 33.78 7.36 -8.83
CA PHE A 21 33.00 6.16 -9.05
C PHE A 21 33.61 5.35 -10.20
N PRO A 22 33.68 4.02 -10.11
CA PRO A 22 34.24 3.21 -11.16
C PRO A 22 33.34 3.28 -12.41
N TYR A 23 33.99 3.24 -13.56
CA TYR A 23 33.35 3.07 -14.86
C TYR A 23 33.57 1.64 -15.34
N PRO A 24 32.64 1.07 -16.13
CA PRO A 24 32.86 -0.22 -16.79
C PRO A 24 34.14 -0.18 -17.62
N THR A 25 34.96 -1.23 -17.50
CA THR A 25 36.21 -1.36 -18.26
C THR A 25 36.22 -2.65 -19.08
N ALA A 26 37.07 -2.75 -20.10
CA ALA A 26 37.19 -3.99 -20.85
C ALA A 26 37.68 -5.18 -19.99
N SER A 27 38.44 -4.93 -18.92
CA SER A 27 38.89 -5.95 -17.96
C SER A 27 37.84 -6.34 -16.92
N ASP A 28 36.88 -5.47 -16.66
CA ASP A 28 35.79 -5.71 -15.72
C ASP A 28 34.51 -5.00 -16.22
N PRO A 29 33.84 -5.56 -17.25
CA PRO A 29 32.68 -4.94 -17.84
C PRO A 29 31.48 -4.94 -16.90
N CYS A 30 31.39 -5.92 -15.99
CA CYS A 30 30.22 -6.11 -15.11
C CYS A 30 30.48 -5.66 -13.66
N GLY A 31 31.68 -5.14 -13.37
CA GLY A 31 31.99 -4.59 -12.06
C GLY A 31 32.34 -5.59 -10.97
N THR A 32 32.67 -6.81 -11.35
CA THR A 32 32.91 -7.96 -10.46
C THR A 32 34.10 -7.82 -9.51
N THR A 33 35.03 -6.91 -9.80
CA THR A 33 36.28 -6.72 -9.03
C THR A 33 36.28 -5.47 -8.17
N SER A 34 35.22 -4.67 -8.24
CA SER A 34 35.14 -3.37 -7.61
C SER A 34 34.48 -3.48 -6.23
N ASP A 35 35.16 -2.99 -5.19
CA ASP A 35 34.55 -2.83 -3.86
C ASP A 35 33.54 -1.67 -3.81
N TYR A 36 33.39 -0.90 -4.89
CA TYR A 36 32.43 0.19 -4.94
C TYR A 36 31.02 -0.32 -5.21
N PHE A 37 30.06 0.24 -4.48
CA PHE A 37 28.65 -0.08 -4.57
C PHE A 37 27.94 0.43 -5.84
N ARG A 38 28.60 1.18 -6.73
CA ARG A 38 27.94 1.89 -7.85
C ARG A 38 28.77 1.91 -9.14
N PHE A 39 28.11 1.78 -10.28
CA PHE A 39 28.67 1.96 -11.63
C PHE A 39 27.98 3.10 -12.37
N ILE A 40 28.75 4.00 -12.98
CA ILE A 40 28.18 5.09 -13.78
C ILE A 40 28.29 4.77 -15.27
N ILE A 41 27.17 4.91 -16.00
CA ILE A 41 27.10 4.86 -17.45
C ILE A 41 26.64 6.20 -17.99
N ASN A 42 27.52 6.86 -18.76
CA ASN A 42 27.27 8.14 -19.41
C ASN A 42 27.36 8.06 -20.94
N THR A 43 27.83 6.93 -21.49
CA THR A 43 28.14 6.80 -22.92
C THR A 43 27.70 5.46 -23.48
N THR A 44 27.37 5.43 -24.77
CA THR A 44 27.03 4.18 -25.49
C THR A 44 28.17 3.17 -25.46
N ALA A 45 29.43 3.61 -25.49
CA ALA A 45 30.59 2.71 -25.39
C ALA A 45 30.65 1.95 -24.04
N GLN A 46 30.25 2.59 -22.94
CA GLN A 46 30.15 1.94 -21.64
C GLN A 46 28.99 0.95 -21.60
N GLN A 47 27.84 1.30 -22.19
CA GLN A 47 26.72 0.36 -22.37
C GLN A 47 27.14 -0.85 -23.22
N ASP A 48 27.87 -0.66 -24.32
CA ASP A 48 28.33 -1.74 -25.20
C ASP A 48 29.21 -2.74 -24.43
N LEU A 49 30.10 -2.24 -23.56
CA LEU A 49 30.90 -3.08 -22.67
C LEU A 49 30.03 -3.92 -21.73
N MET A 50 28.94 -3.33 -21.22
CA MET A 50 28.01 -3.98 -20.28
C MET A 50 26.97 -4.87 -20.95
N SER A 51 26.80 -4.79 -22.28
CA SER A 51 25.77 -5.53 -23.03
C SER A 51 25.82 -7.05 -22.88
N GLN A 52 26.98 -7.59 -22.45
CA GLN A 52 27.19 -9.02 -22.20
C GLN A 52 26.95 -9.43 -20.74
N CYS A 53 26.77 -8.48 -19.83
CA CYS A 53 26.58 -8.75 -18.42
C CYS A 53 25.20 -9.36 -18.17
N THR A 54 25.20 -10.49 -17.45
CA THR A 54 23.98 -11.13 -16.96
C THR A 54 23.68 -10.77 -15.52
N ILE A 55 24.70 -10.45 -14.73
CA ILE A 55 24.61 -10.16 -13.31
C ILE A 55 25.49 -8.94 -13.02
N ILE A 56 24.93 -7.96 -12.31
CA ILE A 56 25.66 -6.80 -11.78
C ILE A 56 25.30 -6.68 -10.30
N ASN A 57 26.17 -7.09 -9.37
CA ASN A 57 25.86 -7.09 -7.93
C ASN A 57 25.82 -5.68 -7.28
N HIS A 58 25.84 -4.63 -8.09
CA HIS A 58 26.01 -3.24 -7.66
C HIS A 58 24.91 -2.36 -8.25
N THR A 59 24.79 -1.14 -7.76
CA THR A 59 23.84 -0.16 -8.30
C THR A 59 24.34 0.39 -9.63
N LEU A 60 23.55 0.21 -10.67
CA LEU A 60 23.72 0.77 -11.99
C LEU A 60 23.17 2.20 -12.06
N TRP A 61 24.05 3.19 -12.22
CA TRP A 61 23.69 4.58 -12.41
C TRP A 61 23.72 4.94 -13.89
N ILE A 62 22.58 5.33 -14.46
CA ILE A 62 22.51 5.87 -15.82
C ILE A 62 22.51 7.39 -15.70
N GLY A 63 23.58 8.03 -16.17
CA GLY A 63 23.73 9.47 -16.06
C GLY A 63 22.77 10.24 -16.96
N ASN A 64 22.44 11.46 -16.54
CA ASN A 64 21.54 12.39 -17.26
C ASN A 64 21.98 12.72 -18.69
N ASN A 65 23.28 12.68 -18.93
CA ASN A 65 23.87 12.94 -20.24
C ASN A 65 23.95 11.69 -21.15
N PHE A 66 23.38 10.54 -20.75
CA PHE A 66 23.40 9.33 -21.58
C PHE A 66 22.55 9.52 -22.85
N PRO A 67 23.12 9.43 -24.06
CA PRO A 67 22.40 9.74 -25.28
C PRO A 67 21.54 8.58 -25.78
N GLY A 68 20.29 8.87 -26.11
CA GLY A 68 19.38 7.98 -26.82
C GLY A 68 18.71 6.93 -25.92
N PRO A 69 18.34 5.77 -26.47
CA PRO A 69 17.76 4.69 -25.69
C PRO A 69 18.83 3.91 -24.91
N PHE A 70 18.53 3.54 -23.67
CA PHE A 70 19.36 2.64 -22.88
C PHE A 70 18.82 1.19 -22.91
N THR A 71 19.66 0.21 -23.24
CA THR A 71 19.31 -1.21 -23.16
C THR A 71 20.48 -2.09 -22.68
N LEU A 72 20.14 -3.11 -21.88
CA LEU A 72 21.01 -4.24 -21.52
C LEU A 72 20.20 -5.54 -21.65
N PRO A 73 20.15 -6.16 -22.84
CA PRO A 73 19.19 -7.22 -23.15
C PRO A 73 19.46 -8.56 -22.47
N LYS A 74 20.65 -8.74 -21.89
CA LYS A 74 21.06 -9.98 -21.21
C LYS A 74 21.09 -9.86 -19.69
N LEU A 75 20.86 -8.66 -19.15
CA LEU A 75 20.93 -8.41 -17.72
C LEU A 75 19.75 -9.12 -17.05
N LEU A 76 20.04 -10.13 -16.22
CA LEU A 76 19.07 -10.90 -15.44
C LEU A 76 18.92 -10.32 -14.03
N HIS A 77 20.05 -9.98 -13.40
CA HIS A 77 20.13 -9.52 -12.01
C HIS A 77 20.91 -8.21 -11.89
N VAL A 78 20.41 -7.28 -11.07
CA VAL A 78 21.14 -6.06 -10.71
C VAL A 78 20.96 -5.67 -9.24
N GLY A 79 22.02 -5.25 -8.55
CA GLY A 79 21.92 -4.74 -7.18
C GLY A 79 20.96 -3.56 -7.09
N GLY A 80 21.03 -2.62 -8.03
CA GLY A 80 19.95 -1.64 -8.20
C GLY A 80 20.08 -0.85 -9.49
N ILE A 81 19.06 -0.11 -9.85
CA ILE A 81 19.05 0.78 -11.01
C ILE A 81 18.69 2.17 -10.52
N TYR A 82 19.54 3.13 -10.85
CA TYR A 82 19.28 4.53 -10.59
C TYR A 82 19.38 5.31 -11.90
N VAL A 83 18.27 5.94 -12.28
CA VAL A 83 18.14 6.84 -13.42
C VAL A 83 17.64 8.15 -12.87
N GLY A 84 18.57 8.99 -12.44
CA GLY A 84 18.25 10.28 -11.84
C GLY A 84 19.40 11.26 -12.03
N ASP A 85 19.14 12.53 -11.74
CA ASP A 85 20.24 13.44 -11.43
C ASP A 85 21.03 12.84 -10.25
N ALA A 86 22.35 12.79 -10.42
CA ALA A 86 23.19 12.02 -9.54
C ALA A 86 23.39 12.75 -8.22
N LEU A 87 22.45 12.60 -7.27
CA LEU A 87 22.56 13.07 -5.89
C LEU A 87 23.36 14.38 -5.75
N TYR A 88 22.73 15.52 -6.02
CA TYR A 88 22.92 16.76 -5.24
C TYR A 88 24.36 17.36 -5.11
N GLU A 89 25.40 16.81 -5.74
CA GLU A 89 26.79 17.18 -5.45
C GLU A 89 27.56 17.84 -6.60
N ASP A 90 26.97 17.97 -7.79
CA ASP A 90 27.52 18.91 -8.79
C ASP A 90 26.61 20.12 -9.00
N PRO A 91 26.65 21.13 -8.10
CA PRO A 91 25.88 22.36 -8.21
C PRO A 91 26.31 23.26 -9.38
N THR A 92 27.23 22.83 -10.25
CA THR A 92 27.82 23.68 -11.30
C THR A 92 27.54 23.24 -12.73
N GLY A 93 27.13 21.99 -12.95
CA GLY A 93 26.71 21.50 -14.25
C GLY A 93 25.20 21.64 -14.43
N GLY A 94 24.74 22.75 -15.01
CA GLY A 94 23.33 22.90 -15.38
C GLY A 94 22.83 21.64 -16.11
N ILE A 95 21.75 21.06 -15.61
CA ILE A 95 21.13 19.84 -16.12
C ILE A 95 20.85 20.05 -17.61
N VAL A 96 21.62 19.38 -18.47
CA VAL A 96 21.26 19.26 -19.88
C VAL A 96 20.22 18.17 -19.93
N ASP A 97 19.00 18.57 -19.60
CA ASP A 97 17.82 17.72 -19.67
C ASP A 97 17.73 17.18 -21.10
N GLY A 98 17.67 15.86 -21.26
CA GLY A 98 17.14 15.31 -22.51
C GLY A 98 18.12 14.72 -23.50
N SER A 99 18.80 13.65 -23.10
CA SER A 99 19.27 12.70 -24.12
C SER A 99 18.79 11.26 -23.89
N LEU A 100 18.58 10.83 -22.65
CA LEU A 100 17.99 9.52 -22.34
C LEU A 100 16.49 9.51 -22.64
N THR A 101 16.07 8.71 -23.62
CA THR A 101 14.68 8.71 -24.12
C THR A 101 13.87 7.48 -23.70
N SER A 102 14.54 6.39 -23.36
CA SER A 102 13.92 5.14 -22.91
C SER A 102 14.92 4.26 -22.16
N VAL A 103 14.43 3.41 -21.26
CA VAL A 103 15.22 2.37 -20.58
C VAL A 103 14.52 1.03 -20.83
N SER A 104 15.24 0.05 -21.38
CA SER A 104 14.71 -1.29 -21.68
C SER A 104 15.66 -2.39 -21.19
N LEU A 105 15.19 -3.18 -20.24
CA LEU A 105 15.92 -4.31 -19.65
C LEU A 105 15.05 -5.57 -19.77
N PRO A 106 14.90 -6.11 -21.00
CA PRO A 106 13.89 -7.12 -21.31
C PRO A 106 14.08 -8.44 -20.57
N ALA A 107 15.31 -8.76 -20.18
CA ALA A 107 15.65 -9.99 -19.47
C ALA A 107 15.80 -9.78 -17.95
N LEU A 108 15.60 -8.56 -17.43
CA LEU A 108 15.79 -8.30 -16.00
C LEU A 108 14.71 -9.04 -15.22
N GLU A 109 15.14 -10.03 -14.44
CA GLU A 109 14.28 -10.86 -13.60
C GLU A 109 14.19 -10.27 -12.19
N ASP A 110 15.30 -9.75 -11.66
CA ASP A 110 15.34 -9.22 -10.30
C ASP A 110 16.29 -8.03 -10.10
N ALA A 111 15.88 -7.13 -9.21
CA ALA A 111 16.66 -5.97 -8.79
C ALA A 111 16.45 -5.67 -7.31
N GLU A 112 17.46 -5.22 -6.55
CA GLU A 112 17.16 -4.81 -5.16
C GLU A 112 16.43 -3.46 -5.13
N GLU A 113 16.79 -2.51 -5.99
CA GLU A 113 16.18 -1.18 -6.04
C GLU A 113 16.05 -0.68 -7.49
N ILE A 114 14.96 0.00 -7.82
CA ILE A 114 14.77 0.66 -9.11
C ILE A 114 14.24 2.06 -8.85
N ILE A 115 15.04 3.09 -9.14
CA ILE A 115 14.68 4.49 -8.97
C ILE A 115 14.88 5.21 -10.29
N VAL A 116 13.80 5.77 -10.85
CA VAL A 116 13.80 6.61 -12.05
C VAL A 116 13.16 7.95 -11.66
N VAL A 117 13.97 9.00 -11.52
CA VAL A 117 13.53 10.30 -11.00
C VAL A 117 13.96 11.48 -11.88
N ASP A 118 13.09 12.47 -12.02
CA ASP A 118 13.39 13.80 -12.58
C ASP A 118 13.93 13.77 -14.03
N TYR A 119 13.35 12.93 -14.90
CA TYR A 119 13.63 12.93 -16.34
C TYR A 119 12.41 13.36 -17.15
N GLY A 120 12.48 14.57 -17.71
CA GLY A 120 11.43 15.10 -18.59
C GLY A 120 11.31 14.41 -19.95
N SER A 121 12.30 13.61 -20.35
CA SER A 121 12.44 13.06 -21.72
C SER A 121 12.23 11.55 -21.84
N ILE A 122 12.18 10.81 -20.72
CA ILE A 122 11.95 9.37 -20.76
C ILE A 122 10.49 9.12 -21.15
N THR A 123 10.30 8.43 -22.28
CA THR A 123 8.96 8.14 -22.83
C THR A 123 8.49 6.72 -22.53
N SER A 124 9.41 5.80 -22.26
CA SER A 124 9.11 4.39 -21.96
C SER A 124 10.12 3.77 -21.00
N LEU A 125 9.61 2.97 -20.06
CA LEU A 125 10.38 2.08 -19.20
C LEU A 125 9.87 0.65 -19.40
N ASP A 126 10.74 -0.22 -19.90
CA ASP A 126 10.37 -1.57 -20.35
C ASP A 126 11.13 -2.63 -19.54
N LEU A 127 10.42 -3.28 -18.61
CA LEU A 127 10.93 -4.28 -17.67
C LEU A 127 10.01 -5.54 -17.64
N PRO A 128 9.77 -6.19 -18.80
CA PRO A 128 8.72 -7.20 -18.97
C PRO A 128 8.97 -8.51 -18.22
N SER A 129 10.22 -8.79 -17.84
CA SER A 129 10.60 -10.00 -17.10
C SER A 129 10.77 -9.76 -15.59
N LEU A 130 10.61 -8.51 -15.12
CA LEU A 130 10.89 -8.16 -13.72
C LEU A 130 9.89 -8.87 -12.79
N GLY A 131 10.38 -9.92 -12.13
CA GLY A 131 9.61 -10.76 -11.22
C GLY A 131 9.79 -10.36 -9.76
N SER A 132 10.91 -9.75 -9.38
CA SER A 132 11.10 -9.32 -7.98
C SER A 132 11.88 -8.02 -7.82
N ASN A 133 11.44 -7.20 -6.87
CA ASN A 133 12.16 -6.06 -6.33
C ASN A 133 12.18 -6.07 -4.81
N SER A 134 13.30 -6.42 -4.19
CA SER A 134 13.36 -6.61 -2.73
C SER A 134 13.25 -5.29 -1.94
N GLY A 135 13.64 -4.17 -2.56
CA GLY A 135 13.62 -2.84 -1.98
C GLY A 135 12.53 -1.93 -2.56
N THR A 136 12.97 -0.79 -3.10
CA THR A 136 12.10 0.30 -3.55
C THR A 136 12.01 0.34 -5.07
N PHE A 137 10.79 0.43 -5.59
CA PHE A 137 10.51 0.77 -6.98
C PHE A 137 9.91 2.18 -7.05
N THR A 138 10.63 3.17 -7.58
CA THR A 138 10.19 4.56 -7.67
C THR A 138 10.25 5.08 -9.09
N LEU A 139 9.12 5.63 -9.57
CA LEU A 139 9.02 6.44 -10.78
C LEU A 139 8.53 7.82 -10.37
N ALA A 140 9.38 8.85 -10.46
CA ALA A 140 9.05 10.19 -9.99
C ALA A 140 9.41 11.28 -11.01
N GLY A 141 8.52 12.23 -11.27
CA GLY A 141 8.87 13.39 -12.12
C GLY A 141 9.17 13.00 -13.57
N LEU A 142 8.34 12.11 -14.15
CA LEU A 142 8.51 11.57 -15.50
C LEU A 142 7.33 11.99 -16.41
N PRO A 143 7.18 13.29 -16.73
CA PRO A 143 5.99 13.81 -17.43
C PRO A 143 5.83 13.28 -18.87
N ALA A 144 6.91 12.78 -19.49
CA ALA A 144 6.87 12.18 -20.82
C ALA A 144 6.61 10.66 -20.81
N LEU A 145 6.69 10.00 -19.65
CA LEU A 145 6.55 8.54 -19.55
C LEU A 145 5.10 8.16 -19.80
N ARG A 146 4.81 7.49 -20.93
CA ARG A 146 3.43 7.12 -21.32
C ARG A 146 3.08 5.69 -21.00
N ASN A 147 4.07 4.79 -21.07
CA ASN A 147 3.87 3.36 -20.94
C ASN A 147 4.80 2.79 -19.88
N PHE A 148 4.21 2.06 -18.94
CA PHE A 148 4.90 1.21 -18.00
C PHE A 148 3.97 0.04 -17.66
N THR A 149 4.51 -1.17 -17.67
CA THR A 149 3.77 -2.38 -17.31
C THR A 149 4.64 -3.20 -16.38
N PHE A 150 4.07 -3.65 -15.27
CA PHE A 150 4.73 -4.67 -14.45
C PHE A 150 4.82 -5.96 -15.26
N GLY A 151 6.05 -6.42 -15.48
CA GLY A 151 6.32 -7.73 -16.04
C GLY A 151 5.84 -8.84 -15.11
N GLY A 152 5.57 -10.01 -15.70
CA GLY A 152 5.33 -11.28 -15.01
C GLY A 152 4.62 -11.22 -13.66
N SER A 153 5.04 -12.08 -12.74
CA SER A 153 4.58 -12.07 -11.35
C SER A 153 5.54 -11.24 -10.50
N TYR A 154 5.32 -9.93 -10.46
CA TYR A 154 6.07 -9.00 -9.62
C TYR A 154 5.83 -9.25 -8.12
N GLU A 155 6.92 -9.36 -7.36
CA GLU A 155 6.97 -9.36 -5.89
C GLU A 155 7.83 -8.18 -5.44
N GLY A 156 7.30 -7.30 -4.59
CA GLY A 156 8.11 -6.23 -4.01
C GLY A 156 7.54 -5.64 -2.73
N SER A 157 8.33 -4.79 -2.09
CA SER A 157 7.98 -4.18 -0.80
C SER A 157 7.27 -2.84 -0.95
N TYR A 158 7.76 -1.99 -1.87
CA TYR A 158 7.28 -0.62 -2.01
C TYR A 158 7.33 -0.15 -3.47
N VAL A 159 6.19 0.31 -4.00
CA VAL A 159 6.09 0.96 -5.32
C VAL A 159 5.59 2.38 -5.11
N ASN A 160 6.31 3.35 -5.65
CA ASN A 160 5.92 4.75 -5.67
C ASN A 160 5.94 5.28 -7.10
N ILE A 161 4.79 5.71 -7.60
CA ILE A 161 4.64 6.29 -8.93
C ILE A 161 4.05 7.68 -8.76
N THR A 162 4.88 8.71 -8.99
CA THR A 162 4.49 10.10 -8.77
C THR A 162 4.87 11.06 -9.89
N ASN A 163 4.00 12.03 -10.17
CA ASN A 163 4.26 13.08 -11.17
C ASN A 163 4.65 12.51 -12.54
N THR A 164 4.02 11.41 -12.97
CA THR A 164 4.30 10.78 -14.27
C THR A 164 3.23 11.16 -15.30
N GLY A 165 3.59 11.04 -16.58
CA GLY A 165 2.65 11.14 -17.70
C GLY A 165 1.93 9.83 -18.02
N LEU A 166 1.92 8.86 -17.09
CA LEU A 166 1.36 7.53 -17.35
C LEU A 166 -0.14 7.61 -17.54
N ASN A 167 -0.62 7.01 -18.63
CA ASN A 167 -2.03 6.97 -18.95
C ASN A 167 -2.73 5.78 -18.29
N GLU A 168 -2.01 4.67 -18.08
CA GLU A 168 -2.59 3.42 -17.58
C GLU A 168 -1.58 2.71 -16.68
N ILE A 169 -2.08 2.05 -15.64
CA ILE A 169 -1.31 1.14 -14.79
C ILE A 169 -1.97 -0.23 -14.87
N PHE A 170 -1.22 -1.20 -15.39
CA PHE A 170 -1.62 -2.60 -15.44
C PHE A 170 -0.72 -3.42 -14.53
N TYR A 171 -1.32 -3.96 -13.47
CA TYR A 171 -0.69 -4.91 -12.58
C TYR A 171 -1.24 -6.30 -12.88
N ASN A 172 -0.67 -6.97 -13.90
CA ASN A 172 -1.09 -8.32 -14.31
C ASN A 172 -0.38 -9.44 -13.53
N SER A 173 0.24 -9.09 -12.41
CA SER A 173 1.07 -9.99 -11.63
C SER A 173 0.21 -10.97 -10.85
N GLY A 174 0.58 -12.25 -10.95
CA GLY A 174 -0.13 -13.36 -10.33
C GLY A 174 0.27 -13.66 -8.89
N ILE A 175 1.15 -12.86 -8.28
CA ILE A 175 1.74 -13.16 -6.97
C ILE A 175 1.15 -12.30 -5.85
N GLN A 176 1.01 -12.98 -4.72
CA GLN A 176 0.39 -12.60 -3.47
C GLN A 176 1.47 -12.12 -2.51
N THR A 177 1.58 -10.82 -2.26
CA THR A 177 2.45 -10.33 -1.19
C THR A 177 1.69 -9.34 -0.32
N LEU A 178 1.06 -9.86 0.74
CA LEU A 178 0.57 -9.04 1.84
C LEU A 178 1.75 -8.24 2.44
N GLY A 179 1.54 -6.94 2.67
CA GLY A 179 2.57 -6.01 3.16
C GLY A 179 3.25 -5.14 2.10
N PHE A 180 2.89 -5.30 0.82
CA PHE A 180 3.30 -4.42 -0.26
C PHE A 180 2.56 -3.08 -0.20
N THR A 181 3.28 -1.95 -0.21
CA THR A 181 2.67 -0.61 -0.33
C THR A 181 2.82 -0.10 -1.76
N MET A 182 1.71 0.27 -2.40
CA MET A 182 1.68 0.97 -3.68
C MET A 182 1.12 2.37 -3.48
N SER A 183 1.92 3.37 -3.84
CA SER A 183 1.53 4.77 -3.79
C SER A 183 1.50 5.38 -5.19
N LEU A 184 0.32 5.86 -5.59
CA LEU A 184 0.08 6.52 -6.86
C LEU A 184 -0.25 7.99 -6.58
N ILE A 185 0.70 8.90 -6.80
CA ILE A 185 0.59 10.30 -6.38
C ILE A 185 0.71 11.28 -7.54
N ASN A 186 -0.27 12.16 -7.74
CA ASN A 186 -0.20 13.26 -8.71
C ASN A 186 0.07 12.83 -10.16
N ASN A 187 -0.53 11.72 -10.60
CA ASN A 187 -0.47 11.28 -12.00
C ASN A 187 -1.71 11.83 -12.74
N GLN A 188 -1.57 13.04 -13.28
CA GLN A 188 -2.68 13.81 -13.87
C GLN A 188 -3.20 13.24 -15.19
N ASP A 189 -2.42 12.40 -15.88
CA ASP A 189 -2.80 11.77 -17.15
C ASP A 189 -3.40 10.36 -16.95
N LEU A 190 -3.44 9.84 -15.72
CA LEU A 190 -3.84 8.47 -15.42
C LEU A 190 -5.34 8.27 -15.69
N SER A 191 -5.69 7.31 -16.56
CA SER A 191 -7.03 7.07 -17.11
C SER A 191 -7.54 5.61 -16.95
N THR A 192 -6.64 4.68 -16.61
CA THR A 192 -6.99 3.30 -16.19
C THR A 192 -6.07 2.81 -15.08
N ILE A 193 -6.63 2.15 -14.05
CA ILE A 193 -5.87 1.36 -13.07
C ILE A 193 -6.49 -0.04 -13.00
N THR A 194 -5.73 -1.06 -13.36
CA THR A 194 -6.21 -2.43 -13.38
C THR A 194 -5.23 -3.36 -12.67
N PHE A 195 -5.74 -4.09 -11.69
CA PHE A 195 -5.05 -5.14 -10.99
C PHE A 195 -5.57 -6.51 -11.42
N SER A 196 -4.70 -7.52 -11.35
CA SER A 196 -5.05 -8.91 -11.60
C SER A 196 -6.04 -9.41 -10.55
N SER A 197 -6.88 -10.37 -10.94
CA SER A 197 -7.91 -10.99 -10.08
C SER A 197 -7.36 -11.83 -8.92
N ASN A 198 -6.04 -11.93 -8.79
CA ASN A 198 -5.34 -12.59 -7.69
C ASN A 198 -4.31 -11.68 -7.01
N ALA A 199 -4.30 -10.38 -7.34
CA ALA A 199 -3.43 -9.42 -6.69
C ALA A 199 -3.83 -9.24 -5.22
N SER A 200 -2.83 -9.10 -4.36
CA SER A 200 -3.00 -8.76 -2.95
C SER A 200 -2.07 -7.61 -2.64
N ILE A 201 -2.60 -6.52 -2.10
CA ILE A 201 -1.83 -5.33 -1.73
C ILE A 201 -1.92 -5.14 -0.23
N GLY A 202 -0.82 -4.75 0.42
CA GLY A 202 -0.87 -4.24 1.78
C GLY A 202 -1.58 -2.90 1.78
N THR A 203 -0.88 -1.84 1.42
CA THR A 203 -1.45 -0.48 1.38
C THR A 203 -1.56 0.03 -0.05
N LEU A 204 -2.72 0.54 -0.44
CA LEU A 204 -2.92 1.25 -1.71
C LEU A 204 -3.25 2.71 -1.42
N GLU A 205 -2.38 3.63 -1.84
CA GLU A 205 -2.59 5.07 -1.72
C GLU A 205 -2.88 5.66 -3.10
N LEU A 206 -4.04 6.29 -3.25
CA LEU A 206 -4.47 7.01 -4.45
C LEU A 206 -4.58 8.50 -4.10
N ASN A 207 -3.49 9.25 -4.30
CA ASN A 207 -3.42 10.65 -3.90
C ASN A 207 -3.23 11.61 -5.09
N CYS A 208 -3.95 12.73 -5.13
CA CYS A 208 -3.80 13.79 -6.13
C CYS A 208 -3.84 13.35 -7.62
N ASN A 209 -4.33 12.16 -7.95
CA ASN A 209 -4.37 11.69 -9.36
C ASN A 209 -5.45 12.43 -10.16
N SER A 210 -5.49 12.17 -11.47
CA SER A 210 -6.50 12.74 -12.37
C SER A 210 -7.92 12.50 -11.83
N ALA A 211 -8.79 13.49 -12.04
CA ALA A 211 -10.21 13.41 -11.71
C ALA A 211 -11.06 13.81 -12.94
N PRO A 212 -12.13 13.06 -13.30
CA PRO A 212 -12.67 11.89 -12.60
C PRO A 212 -11.70 10.72 -12.59
N LEU A 213 -11.74 9.88 -11.53
CA LEU A 213 -10.80 8.77 -11.40
C LEU A 213 -10.93 7.87 -12.65
N PRO A 214 -9.80 7.43 -13.24
CA PRO A 214 -9.71 6.36 -14.22
C PRO A 214 -10.63 5.15 -13.97
N ALA A 215 -10.94 4.40 -15.03
CA ALA A 215 -11.57 3.09 -14.87
C ALA A 215 -10.72 2.23 -13.91
N PHE A 216 -11.30 1.90 -12.76
CA PHE A 216 -10.62 1.21 -11.67
C PHE A 216 -11.11 -0.23 -11.55
N SER A 217 -10.20 -1.18 -11.68
CA SER A 217 -10.41 -2.60 -11.37
C SER A 217 -9.38 -2.99 -10.31
N GLY A 218 -9.78 -2.90 -9.05
CA GLY A 218 -8.96 -3.10 -7.86
C GLY A 218 -8.49 -4.54 -7.66
N PRO A 219 -7.48 -4.74 -6.80
CA PRO A 219 -7.10 -6.07 -6.36
C PRO A 219 -8.22 -6.65 -5.46
N PRO A 220 -8.46 -7.97 -5.51
CA PRO A 220 -9.46 -8.62 -4.65
C PRO A 220 -9.16 -8.48 -3.16
N MET A 221 -7.88 -8.32 -2.77
CA MET A 221 -7.46 -8.19 -1.38
C MET A 221 -6.57 -6.96 -1.18
N ILE A 222 -6.94 -6.12 -0.22
CA ILE A 222 -6.17 -4.95 0.23
C ILE A 222 -6.08 -5.01 1.76
N ASP A 223 -4.99 -4.58 2.39
CA ASP A 223 -5.00 -4.36 3.84
C ASP A 223 -5.50 -2.94 4.17
N ASP A 224 -4.86 -1.90 3.63
CA ASP A 224 -5.18 -0.47 3.83
C ASP A 224 -5.43 0.24 2.49
N LEU A 225 -6.38 1.16 2.45
CA LEU A 225 -6.73 1.95 1.27
C LEU A 225 -6.90 3.43 1.63
N GLU A 226 -6.11 4.31 1.01
CA GLU A 226 -6.21 5.76 1.19
C GLU A 226 -6.57 6.43 -0.13
N ILE A 227 -7.56 7.33 -0.12
CA ILE A 227 -8.07 8.02 -1.30
C ILE A 227 -8.23 9.51 -1.02
N SER A 228 -7.45 10.31 -1.74
CA SER A 228 -7.58 11.76 -1.78
C SER A 228 -7.27 12.29 -3.18
N PHE A 229 -8.05 13.22 -3.71
CA PHE A 229 -7.79 13.80 -5.03
C PHE A 229 -7.63 15.32 -4.93
N CYS A 230 -6.67 15.82 -5.68
CA CYS A 230 -6.28 17.21 -5.73
C CYS A 230 -6.70 17.79 -7.08
N ASN A 231 -6.94 19.11 -7.16
CA ASN A 231 -7.30 19.79 -8.40
C ASN A 231 -8.53 19.19 -9.11
N GLN A 232 -9.52 18.76 -8.33
CA GLN A 232 -10.70 18.05 -8.82
C GLN A 232 -11.58 18.93 -9.72
N PRO A 233 -12.26 18.34 -10.71
CA PRO A 233 -13.11 19.10 -11.62
C PRO A 233 -14.28 19.73 -10.88
N SER A 234 -14.77 20.85 -11.40
CA SER A 234 -15.93 21.54 -10.84
C SER A 234 -17.25 20.78 -11.05
N VAL A 235 -17.28 19.82 -11.98
CA VAL A 235 -18.45 19.01 -12.33
C VAL A 235 -18.70 17.88 -11.33
N ASN A 236 -19.92 17.34 -11.34
CA ASN A 236 -20.28 16.17 -10.55
C ASN A 236 -19.67 14.92 -11.17
N TRP A 237 -19.06 14.08 -10.35
CA TRP A 237 -18.46 12.81 -10.75
C TRP A 237 -18.50 11.84 -9.58
N GLU A 238 -18.43 10.55 -9.86
CA GLU A 238 -18.52 9.48 -8.85
C GLU A 238 -17.30 8.57 -8.97
N ILE A 239 -16.94 7.93 -7.86
CA ILE A 239 -15.88 6.94 -7.78
C ILE A 239 -16.48 5.61 -7.31
N ALA A 240 -16.22 4.55 -8.06
CA ALA A 240 -16.60 3.19 -7.70
C ALA A 240 -15.39 2.27 -7.83
N LEU A 241 -14.98 1.66 -6.72
CA LEU A 241 -13.82 0.77 -6.71
C LEU A 241 -14.27 -0.67 -6.99
N GLN A 242 -14.37 -1.00 -8.28
CA GLN A 242 -14.72 -2.34 -8.72
C GLN A 242 -13.61 -3.33 -8.36
N GLY A 243 -13.96 -4.59 -8.09
CA GLY A 243 -12.99 -5.67 -7.90
C GLY A 243 -12.34 -5.75 -6.52
N VAL A 244 -12.53 -4.76 -5.64
CA VAL A 244 -12.06 -4.82 -4.24
C VAL A 244 -12.98 -5.72 -3.43
N GLY A 245 -12.50 -6.90 -3.04
CA GLY A 245 -13.30 -7.95 -2.39
C GLY A 245 -13.23 -7.89 -0.86
N THR A 246 -12.05 -8.08 -0.29
CA THR A 246 -11.85 -8.14 1.17
C THR A 246 -10.76 -7.17 1.59
N ILE A 247 -11.01 -6.45 2.68
CA ILE A 247 -10.03 -5.59 3.32
C ILE A 247 -9.64 -6.18 4.67
N SER A 248 -8.60 -7.00 4.70
CA SER A 248 -8.35 -7.98 5.79
C SER A 248 -7.65 -7.41 7.01
N GLY A 249 -6.86 -6.35 6.85
CA GLY A 249 -5.89 -5.93 7.86
C GLY A 249 -5.97 -4.48 8.30
N GLY A 250 -6.74 -3.65 7.60
CA GLY A 250 -6.57 -2.21 7.68
C GLY A 250 -7.82 -1.39 7.44
N SER A 251 -7.62 -0.10 7.20
CA SER A 251 -8.65 0.92 7.12
C SER A 251 -8.84 1.43 5.69
N ILE A 252 -10.05 1.89 5.39
CA ILE A 252 -10.31 2.73 4.23
C ILE A 252 -10.40 4.17 4.71
N GLU A 253 -9.60 5.06 4.14
CA GLU A 253 -9.65 6.50 4.38
C GLU A 253 -9.99 7.24 3.08
N VAL A 254 -11.08 8.02 3.12
CA VAL A 254 -11.60 8.78 1.98
C VAL A 254 -11.82 10.22 2.40
N HIS A 255 -10.93 11.11 1.96
CA HIS A 255 -10.92 12.47 2.46
C HIS A 255 -10.49 13.56 1.49
N ASP A 256 -10.91 14.78 1.80
CA ASP A 256 -10.59 16.00 1.06
C ASP A 256 -11.02 15.95 -0.42
N ASN A 257 -12.19 15.37 -0.70
CA ASN A 257 -12.68 15.20 -2.07
C ASN A 257 -13.91 16.06 -2.46
N THR A 258 -14.18 16.10 -3.77
CA THR A 258 -15.32 16.80 -4.39
C THR A 258 -16.08 15.93 -5.38
N PHE A 259 -15.91 14.60 -5.35
CA PHE A 259 -16.86 13.70 -6.03
C PHE A 259 -18.22 13.74 -5.32
N THR A 260 -19.28 13.45 -6.05
CA THR A 260 -20.67 13.40 -5.56
C THR A 260 -21.08 12.03 -5.06
N GLY A 261 -20.35 10.98 -5.42
CA GLY A 261 -20.65 9.60 -5.02
C GLY A 261 -19.40 8.77 -4.77
N PHE A 262 -19.44 7.94 -3.73
CA PHE A 262 -18.41 6.94 -3.42
C PHE A 262 -19.03 5.55 -3.26
N ALA A 263 -18.47 4.55 -3.95
CA ALA A 263 -19.00 3.20 -3.90
C ALA A 263 -17.92 2.10 -3.79
N LEU A 264 -18.22 1.07 -3.00
CA LEU A 264 -17.49 -0.21 -2.94
C LEU A 264 -18.42 -1.36 -3.32
N PRO A 265 -18.66 -1.57 -4.62
CA PRO A 265 -19.73 -2.44 -5.11
C PRO A 265 -19.51 -3.94 -4.85
N SER A 266 -18.26 -4.37 -4.66
CA SER A 266 -17.90 -5.78 -4.53
C SER A 266 -17.27 -6.14 -3.18
N THR A 267 -17.15 -5.16 -2.27
CA THR A 267 -16.44 -5.35 -1.00
C THR A 267 -17.34 -6.04 0.00
N LEU A 268 -16.93 -7.23 0.45
CA LEU A 268 -17.67 -8.08 1.38
C LEU A 268 -17.35 -7.75 2.84
N ASP A 269 -16.07 -7.63 3.18
CA ASP A 269 -15.62 -7.47 4.56
C ASP A 269 -14.59 -6.34 4.66
N LEU A 270 -14.77 -5.49 5.67
CA LEU A 270 -13.82 -4.46 6.07
C LEU A 270 -13.32 -4.72 7.49
N GLY A 271 -12.01 -4.96 7.62
CA GLY A 271 -11.38 -5.42 8.84
C GLY A 271 -11.37 -4.39 9.98
N LEU A 272 -10.78 -3.21 9.77
CA LEU A 272 -10.57 -2.24 10.86
C LEU A 272 -11.54 -1.06 10.85
N GLU A 273 -11.54 -0.20 9.83
CA GLU A 273 -12.30 1.05 9.88
C GLU A 273 -12.63 1.60 8.49
N LEU A 274 -13.82 2.18 8.34
CA LEU A 274 -14.20 3.03 7.21
C LEU A 274 -14.27 4.49 7.67
N ASN A 275 -13.32 5.30 7.23
CA ASN A 275 -13.26 6.74 7.47
C ASN A 275 -13.62 7.51 6.19
N ILE A 276 -14.73 8.23 6.20
CA ILE A 276 -15.17 9.10 5.10
C ILE A 276 -15.36 10.51 5.64
N HIS A 277 -14.44 11.43 5.35
CA HIS A 277 -14.56 12.78 5.90
C HIS A 277 -14.10 13.91 4.99
N ASP A 278 -14.59 15.12 5.26
CA ASP A 278 -14.19 16.34 4.54
C ASP A 278 -14.39 16.27 3.02
N ASN A 279 -15.38 15.48 2.55
CA ASN A 279 -15.73 15.39 1.13
C ASN A 279 -16.86 16.39 0.82
N ALA A 280 -16.49 17.62 0.46
CA ALA A 280 -17.39 18.77 0.41
C ALA A 280 -18.60 18.61 -0.52
N LYS A 281 -18.50 17.80 -1.58
CA LYS A 281 -19.59 17.56 -2.55
C LYS A 281 -20.19 16.16 -2.47
N LEU A 282 -19.78 15.32 -1.53
CA LEU A 282 -20.28 13.96 -1.42
C LEU A 282 -21.78 13.97 -1.07
N THR A 283 -22.61 13.42 -1.95
CA THR A 283 -24.08 13.34 -1.78
C THR A 283 -24.58 11.92 -1.63
N ASN A 284 -23.78 10.92 -2.01
CA ASN A 284 -24.19 9.52 -2.09
C ASN A 284 -23.03 8.58 -1.70
N ILE A 285 -23.35 7.54 -0.95
CA ILE A 285 -22.44 6.43 -0.61
C ILE A 285 -23.12 5.11 -0.95
N SER A 286 -22.37 4.10 -1.39
CA SER A 286 -22.96 2.79 -1.73
C SER A 286 -22.02 1.61 -1.50
N PHE A 287 -22.46 0.68 -0.68
CA PHE A 287 -21.75 -0.53 -0.23
C PHE A 287 -22.66 -1.77 -0.37
N PRO A 288 -23.12 -2.09 -1.59
CA PRO A 288 -24.18 -3.08 -1.81
C PRO A 288 -23.84 -4.49 -1.32
N ALA A 289 -22.57 -4.90 -1.42
CA ALA A 289 -22.12 -6.25 -1.07
C ALA A 289 -21.51 -6.35 0.34
N MET A 290 -21.46 -5.24 1.09
CA MET A 290 -20.75 -5.18 2.36
C MET A 290 -21.53 -5.89 3.45
N PHE A 291 -20.93 -6.92 4.05
CA PHE A 291 -21.52 -7.76 5.09
C PHE A 291 -20.94 -7.46 6.48
N THR A 292 -19.61 -7.36 6.59
CA THR A 292 -18.92 -7.06 7.85
C THR A 292 -18.16 -5.75 7.77
N MET A 293 -18.24 -4.94 8.82
CA MET A 293 -17.41 -3.75 8.98
C MET A 293 -16.76 -3.72 10.36
N GLY A 294 -15.53 -3.22 10.45
CA GLY A 294 -14.89 -2.83 11.70
C GLY A 294 -15.58 -1.64 12.36
N SER A 295 -14.95 -0.47 12.40
CA SER A 295 -15.56 0.80 12.80
C SER A 295 -16.07 1.59 11.59
N LEU A 296 -17.05 2.47 11.80
CA LEU A 296 -17.58 3.39 10.80
C LEU A 296 -17.44 4.84 11.27
N SER A 297 -16.91 5.71 10.43
CA SER A 297 -16.76 7.14 10.71
C SER A 297 -17.07 7.95 9.46
N ILE A 298 -18.19 8.68 9.48
CA ILE A 298 -18.61 9.57 8.39
C ILE A 298 -18.73 10.98 8.95
N LYS A 299 -17.82 11.89 8.60
CA LYS A 299 -17.72 13.23 9.24
C LYS A 299 -17.54 14.36 8.24
N ASN A 300 -18.08 15.55 8.52
CA ASN A 300 -17.79 16.77 7.74
C ASN A 300 -18.05 16.68 6.22
N ASN A 301 -18.97 15.81 5.78
CA ASN A 301 -19.38 15.72 4.39
C ASN A 301 -20.55 16.68 4.13
N SER A 302 -20.25 17.94 3.80
CA SER A 302 -21.22 19.05 3.82
C SER A 302 -22.39 18.94 2.85
N ALA A 303 -22.36 18.01 1.88
CA ALA A 303 -23.45 17.77 0.94
C ALA A 303 -24.16 16.42 1.18
N LEU A 304 -23.72 15.63 2.17
CA LEU A 304 -24.28 14.30 2.45
C LEU A 304 -25.46 14.43 3.40
N GLU A 305 -26.63 14.74 2.85
CA GLU A 305 -27.85 14.97 3.62
C GLU A 305 -28.62 13.69 3.95
N TYR A 306 -28.47 12.66 3.12
CA TYR A 306 -29.25 11.43 3.20
C TYR A 306 -28.34 10.21 3.22
N ILE A 307 -28.67 9.29 4.10
CA ILE A 307 -28.10 7.94 4.14
C ILE A 307 -29.29 6.98 4.23
N ALA A 308 -29.43 6.09 3.25
CA ALA A 308 -30.55 5.15 3.14
C ALA A 308 -30.13 3.72 3.49
N SER A 309 -31.08 2.89 3.92
CA SER A 309 -30.81 1.46 4.15
C SER A 309 -30.39 0.72 2.87
N THR A 310 -30.75 1.25 1.70
CA THR A 310 -30.36 0.73 0.37
C THR A 310 -28.90 0.99 0.03
N ASP A 311 -28.22 1.84 0.79
CA ASP A 311 -26.79 2.13 0.58
C ASP A 311 -25.92 0.99 1.11
N TRP A 312 -26.48 0.09 1.92
CA TRP A 312 -25.81 -1.06 2.55
C TRP A 312 -26.82 -2.19 2.84
N PRO A 313 -27.50 -2.73 1.80
CA PRO A 313 -28.58 -3.71 1.95
C PRO A 313 -28.13 -5.00 2.63
N ASP A 314 -26.86 -5.38 2.47
CA ASP A 314 -26.32 -6.65 2.96
C ASP A 314 -25.52 -6.51 4.27
N LEU A 315 -25.42 -5.29 4.84
CA LEU A 315 -24.63 -5.04 6.05
C LEU A 315 -25.22 -5.78 7.26
N GLY A 316 -24.49 -6.79 7.71
CA GLY A 316 -24.91 -7.71 8.75
C GLY A 316 -24.32 -7.44 10.13
N VAL A 317 -23.10 -6.88 10.22
CA VAL A 317 -22.48 -6.56 11.52
C VAL A 317 -21.45 -5.43 11.42
N ILE A 318 -21.45 -4.57 12.44
CA ILE A 318 -20.35 -3.65 12.74
C ILE A 318 -19.68 -4.10 14.04
N LEU A 319 -18.38 -4.35 13.98
CA LEU A 319 -17.58 -4.87 15.09
C LEU A 319 -17.09 -3.76 16.04
N GLY A 320 -16.90 -2.56 15.50
CA GLY A 320 -16.42 -1.37 16.19
C GLY A 320 -17.48 -0.28 16.32
N ASP A 321 -17.04 0.92 16.69
CA ASP A 321 -17.95 2.05 16.91
C ASP A 321 -18.41 2.66 15.58
N ALA A 322 -19.61 3.22 15.56
CA ALA A 322 -20.14 4.00 14.44
C ALA A 322 -20.28 5.48 14.85
N GLU A 323 -19.65 6.39 14.11
CA GLU A 323 -19.71 7.83 14.33
C GLU A 323 -20.12 8.56 13.05
N LEU A 324 -21.30 9.18 13.06
CA LEU A 324 -21.86 9.92 11.95
C LEU A 324 -22.01 11.39 12.36
N SER A 325 -21.34 12.30 11.66
CA SER A 325 -21.43 13.75 11.88
C SER A 325 -21.55 14.54 10.58
N GLY A 326 -22.62 15.32 10.40
CA GLY A 326 -22.87 16.04 9.15
C GLY A 326 -24.23 16.73 9.08
N PRO A 327 -24.60 17.33 7.94
CA PRO A 327 -25.89 17.99 7.72
C PRO A 327 -26.98 16.97 7.36
N PHE A 328 -27.13 15.92 8.17
CA PHE A 328 -28.06 14.85 7.85
C PHE A 328 -29.51 15.29 8.07
N VAL A 329 -30.31 15.25 7.00
CA VAL A 329 -31.77 15.41 7.06
C VAL A 329 -32.42 14.09 7.49
N SER A 330 -31.95 12.97 6.96
CA SER A 330 -32.43 11.64 7.33
C SER A 330 -31.32 10.60 7.21
N ILE A 331 -31.24 9.74 8.22
CA ILE A 331 -30.40 8.55 8.21
C ILE A 331 -31.35 7.36 8.39
N ASP A 332 -31.18 6.32 7.57
CA ASP A 332 -31.88 5.05 7.71
C ASP A 332 -30.83 3.95 7.88
N LEU A 333 -30.56 3.62 9.15
CA LEU A 333 -29.59 2.61 9.53
C LEU A 333 -30.26 1.25 9.51
N PRO A 334 -29.68 0.22 8.86
CA PRO A 334 -30.21 -1.12 8.92
C PRO A 334 -30.20 -1.59 10.38
N PRO A 335 -31.13 -2.48 10.77
CA PRO A 335 -31.23 -2.97 12.15
C PRO A 335 -29.91 -3.49 12.71
N TYR A 336 -29.04 -4.01 11.84
CA TYR A 336 -27.73 -4.54 12.16
C TYR A 336 -26.66 -3.48 12.43
N LEU A 337 -26.77 -2.27 11.89
CA LEU A 337 -25.84 -1.19 12.23
C LEU A 337 -26.00 -0.76 13.70
N LEU A 338 -27.19 -0.98 14.25
CA LEU A 338 -27.46 -0.83 15.68
C LEU A 338 -26.86 -1.98 16.51
N SER A 339 -26.21 -2.99 15.91
CA SER A 339 -25.45 -3.99 16.66
C SER A 339 -24.04 -3.52 17.03
N ALA A 340 -23.61 -2.34 16.55
CA ALA A 340 -22.34 -1.74 16.93
C ALA A 340 -22.28 -1.51 18.46
N PRO A 341 -21.11 -1.66 19.11
CA PRO A 341 -20.96 -1.37 20.54
C PRO A 341 -21.39 0.05 20.92
N SER A 342 -21.17 1.03 20.04
CA SER A 342 -21.58 2.43 20.22
C SER A 342 -21.96 3.04 18.89
N VAL A 343 -23.07 3.80 18.86
CA VAL A 343 -23.50 4.57 17.69
C VAL A 343 -23.67 6.03 18.10
N THR A 344 -22.90 6.92 17.51
CA THR A 344 -23.01 8.37 17.73
C THR A 344 -23.47 9.05 16.45
N ILE A 345 -24.60 9.77 16.51
CA ILE A 345 -25.17 10.51 15.39
C ILE A 345 -25.30 11.97 15.77
N GLN A 346 -24.59 12.83 15.04
CA GLN A 346 -24.63 14.27 15.21
C GLN A 346 -25.09 14.89 13.90
N SER A 347 -26.29 15.46 13.88
CA SER A 347 -26.77 16.22 12.73
C SER A 347 -26.74 17.72 13.03
N THR A 348 -26.25 18.51 12.06
CA THR A 348 -26.37 19.97 12.12
C THR A 348 -27.75 20.47 11.69
N GLU A 349 -28.59 19.61 11.10
CA GLU A 349 -29.94 19.98 10.65
C GLU A 349 -30.91 20.05 11.83
N SER A 350 -31.72 21.11 11.85
CA SER A 350 -32.73 21.35 12.90
C SER A 350 -33.85 20.30 12.90
N ASP A 351 -34.11 19.73 11.73
CA ASP A 351 -35.26 18.87 11.47
C ASP A 351 -34.91 17.38 11.56
N PHE A 352 -33.67 17.06 11.95
CA PHE A 352 -33.22 15.68 12.14
C PHE A 352 -33.95 15.01 13.33
N ASP A 353 -34.69 13.95 13.03
CA ASP A 353 -35.53 13.24 14.00
C ASP A 353 -34.75 12.19 14.81
N CYS A 354 -34.22 12.60 15.96
CA CYS A 354 -33.57 11.70 16.92
C CYS A 354 -34.54 10.70 17.60
N SER A 355 -35.86 10.90 17.53
CA SER A 355 -36.81 10.05 18.24
C SER A 355 -36.77 8.60 17.74
N LYS A 356 -36.41 8.40 16.45
CA LYS A 356 -36.19 7.11 15.80
C LYS A 356 -35.15 6.23 16.50
N TYR A 357 -34.22 6.84 17.23
CA TYR A 357 -33.10 6.16 17.89
C TYR A 357 -33.16 6.19 19.42
N SER A 358 -34.14 6.88 20.01
CA SER A 358 -34.20 7.11 21.46
C SER A 358 -34.58 5.88 22.29
N ASN A 359 -35.01 4.79 21.65
CA ASN A 359 -35.31 3.52 22.30
C ASN A 359 -35.20 2.37 21.29
N PRO A 360 -33.97 1.96 20.90
CA PRO A 360 -33.78 0.89 19.94
C PRO A 360 -34.38 -0.40 20.51
N THR A 361 -35.59 -0.75 20.07
CA THR A 361 -36.26 -1.99 20.50
C THR A 361 -35.79 -3.11 19.58
N TYR A 362 -34.50 -3.41 19.60
CA TYR A 362 -33.91 -4.49 18.83
C TYR A 362 -33.46 -5.58 19.80
N PRO A 363 -34.31 -6.59 20.05
CA PRO A 363 -33.94 -7.72 20.88
C PRO A 363 -33.03 -8.62 20.04
N ILE A 364 -31.75 -8.28 19.93
CA ILE A 364 -30.74 -9.26 19.53
C ILE A 364 -30.26 -9.94 20.81
N PRO A 365 -30.61 -11.22 21.05
CA PRO A 365 -30.19 -11.92 22.26
C PRO A 365 -28.66 -12.00 22.31
N GLY A 366 -28.07 -11.47 23.38
CA GLY A 366 -26.62 -11.57 23.63
C GLY A 366 -25.78 -10.36 23.20
N ILE A 367 -26.39 -9.28 22.69
CA ILE A 367 -25.68 -8.02 22.37
C ILE A 367 -25.82 -7.04 23.53
N VAL A 368 -24.68 -6.47 23.93
CA VAL A 368 -24.52 -5.45 24.98
C VAL A 368 -25.36 -4.23 24.63
N GLU A 369 -25.93 -3.58 25.66
CA GLU A 369 -26.77 -2.39 25.54
C GLU A 369 -26.16 -1.35 24.57
N VAL A 370 -26.85 -1.13 23.46
CA VAL A 370 -26.41 -0.24 22.38
C VAL A 370 -26.63 1.19 22.84
N THR A 371 -25.56 1.96 22.97
CA THR A 371 -25.67 3.38 23.29
C THR A 371 -25.81 4.18 22.00
N VAL A 372 -26.99 4.77 21.79
CA VAL A 372 -27.21 5.70 20.67
C VAL A 372 -27.24 7.14 21.19
N ASN A 373 -26.18 7.90 20.90
CA ASN A 373 -26.10 9.31 21.23
C ASN A 373 -26.53 10.14 20.01
N CYS A 374 -27.73 10.69 20.04
CA CYS A 374 -28.27 11.50 18.96
C CYS A 374 -28.43 12.96 19.38
N THR A 375 -27.81 13.88 18.65
CA THR A 375 -28.03 15.33 18.79
C THR A 375 -28.47 15.92 17.46
N GLY A 376 -29.74 16.33 17.37
CA GLY A 376 -30.25 17.13 16.26
C GLY A 376 -30.08 18.63 16.53
N GLY A 377 -30.03 19.44 15.46
CA GLY A 377 -29.80 20.88 15.52
C GLY A 377 -30.82 21.69 16.32
N ASN A 378 -31.94 21.07 16.73
CA ASN A 378 -32.98 21.73 17.51
C ASN A 378 -33.46 20.90 18.71
N SER A 379 -32.54 20.61 19.63
CA SER A 379 -32.88 20.12 20.98
C SER A 379 -33.55 21.18 21.88
N ASN A 380 -33.99 22.31 21.31
CA ASN A 380 -34.94 23.23 21.92
C ASN A 380 -36.39 22.83 21.59
N SER A 381 -36.83 21.66 22.09
CA SER A 381 -38.27 21.40 22.18
C SER A 381 -38.68 20.95 23.59
N SER A 382 -39.35 21.90 24.25
CA SER A 382 -40.52 21.64 25.09
C SER A 382 -40.31 20.87 26.40
N SER A 383 -39.59 21.46 27.36
CA SER A 383 -39.96 21.28 28.77
C SER A 383 -41.13 22.20 29.09
N ASN A 384 -42.30 21.56 29.25
CA ASN A 384 -43.58 22.08 29.71
C ASN A 384 -43.53 23.39 30.51
N GLY A 385 -44.16 24.42 29.93
CA GLY A 385 -44.68 25.54 30.70
C GLY A 385 -45.74 25.06 31.69
N ASN A 386 -45.53 25.38 32.96
CA ASN A 386 -46.58 25.39 33.96
C ASN A 386 -46.45 26.65 34.84
N ASN A 387 -47.39 27.57 34.63
CA ASN A 387 -47.92 28.60 35.53
C ASN A 387 -47.01 29.64 36.22
N GLY A 388 -47.29 30.91 35.91
CA GLY A 388 -47.63 31.92 36.91
C GLY A 388 -46.69 33.12 37.02
N GLY A 389 -47.12 34.29 36.57
CA GLY A 389 -46.37 35.53 36.82
C GLY A 389 -46.87 36.75 36.06
N ASP A 390 -48.03 37.24 36.47
CA ASP A 390 -48.61 38.54 36.14
C ASP A 390 -47.65 39.69 36.48
N GLY A 391 -47.55 40.73 35.65
CA GLY A 391 -46.58 41.82 35.85
C GLY A 391 -46.55 42.88 34.78
N SER A 392 -47.57 43.73 34.77
CA SER A 392 -47.71 44.99 34.02
C SER A 392 -46.51 45.95 34.13
N GLY A 393 -46.14 46.61 33.03
CA GLY A 393 -45.22 47.76 33.04
C GLY A 393 -45.08 48.42 31.67
N THR A 394 -45.76 49.56 31.52
CA THR A 394 -45.88 50.48 30.39
C THR A 394 -44.64 51.33 30.08
N ASP A 395 -44.74 52.01 28.92
CA ASP A 395 -44.06 53.22 28.43
C ASP A 395 -42.84 53.05 27.51
N SER A 396 -42.83 53.50 26.24
CA SER A 396 -43.26 54.75 25.54
C SER A 396 -42.06 55.66 25.25
N GLY A 397 -41.86 55.99 23.96
CA GLY A 397 -41.03 57.09 23.45
C GLY A 397 -39.56 56.76 23.23
N ASP A 398 -38.83 57.33 22.28
CA ASP A 398 -39.14 58.36 21.30
C ASP A 398 -37.97 58.43 20.30
N GLU A 399 -38.21 59.08 19.16
CA GLU A 399 -37.33 59.26 18.00
C GLU A 399 -36.01 60.01 18.31
N SER A 400 -34.97 59.81 17.49
CA SER A 400 -34.37 60.90 16.68
C SER A 400 -33.05 60.55 15.98
N ASN A 401 -32.96 61.06 14.75
CA ASN A 401 -31.82 61.16 13.83
C ASN A 401 -30.57 61.83 14.43
N GLY A 402 -29.41 61.48 13.89
CA GLY A 402 -28.21 62.31 13.97
C GLY A 402 -27.01 61.78 13.19
N SER A 403 -26.85 62.21 11.93
CA SER A 403 -25.59 62.11 11.18
C SER A 403 -24.56 63.12 11.70
N GLY A 404 -23.29 62.72 11.78
CA GLY A 404 -22.18 63.62 12.05
C GLY A 404 -20.82 62.96 11.81
N SER A 405 -20.15 63.35 10.72
CA SER A 405 -18.74 63.11 10.47
C SER A 405 -17.86 64.00 11.36
N GLY A 406 -16.72 63.49 11.82
CA GLY A 406 -15.72 64.30 12.52
C GLY A 406 -14.46 63.52 12.89
N ASP A 407 -13.38 63.83 12.18
CA ASP A 407 -11.97 63.55 12.49
C ASP A 407 -11.57 63.90 13.93
N GLY A 408 -10.51 63.24 14.44
CA GLY A 408 -9.62 63.86 15.43
C GLY A 408 -9.19 62.99 16.61
N SER A 409 -8.03 62.35 16.45
CA SER A 409 -6.99 62.06 17.46
C SER A 409 -7.25 62.48 18.93
N ASN A 410 -7.22 61.52 19.85
CA ASN A 410 -6.32 61.56 21.01
C ASN A 410 -6.29 60.21 21.75
N SER A 411 -5.10 59.65 21.87
CA SER A 411 -4.77 58.47 22.66
C SER A 411 -4.46 58.87 24.11
N GLU A 412 -5.33 58.48 25.03
CA GLU A 412 -5.04 58.35 26.47
C GLU A 412 -5.63 57.03 27.01
N PRO A 413 -5.02 56.44 28.05
CA PRO A 413 -5.21 55.03 28.41
C PRO A 413 -6.45 54.86 29.29
N VAL A 414 -7.44 54.11 28.81
CA VAL A 414 -8.64 53.77 29.58
C VAL A 414 -8.39 52.56 30.48
N SER A 415 -8.86 52.76 31.70
CA SER A 415 -8.92 51.90 32.87
C SER A 415 -9.22 50.42 32.62
N SER A 416 -8.45 49.62 33.35
CA SER A 416 -8.70 48.27 33.87
C SER A 416 -10.18 47.95 34.15
N ASN A 417 -10.78 47.15 33.26
CA ASN A 417 -11.99 46.40 33.55
C ASN A 417 -11.64 45.22 34.48
N LYS A 418 -12.17 45.25 35.70
CA LYS A 418 -12.19 44.11 36.62
C LYS A 418 -13.04 43.01 36.01
N GLY A 419 -12.39 41.93 35.57
CA GLY A 419 -13.05 40.71 35.12
C GLY A 419 -13.94 40.14 36.22
N THR A 420 -15.19 39.82 35.86
CA THR A 420 -16.13 39.07 36.69
C THR A 420 -15.50 37.72 37.05
N PRO A 421 -15.44 37.35 38.35
CA PRO A 421 -14.89 36.08 38.78
C PRO A 421 -15.73 34.95 38.19
N LEU A 422 -15.08 34.08 37.41
CA LEU A 422 -15.68 32.88 36.87
C LEU A 422 -16.19 32.01 38.02
N SER A 423 -17.41 31.47 37.86
CA SER A 423 -18.04 30.55 38.79
C SER A 423 -17.09 29.42 39.15
N THR A 424 -16.97 29.13 40.45
CA THR A 424 -16.04 28.13 41.01
C THR A 424 -16.21 26.73 40.38
N GLY A 425 -17.36 26.45 39.78
CA GLY A 425 -17.60 25.21 39.00
C GLY A 425 -16.85 25.13 37.66
N ALA A 426 -16.67 26.26 36.95
CA ALA A 426 -15.96 26.29 35.66
C ALA A 426 -14.44 26.12 35.83
N ILE A 427 -13.89 26.65 36.93
CA ILE A 427 -12.46 26.51 37.27
C ILE A 427 -12.12 25.07 37.66
N ALA A 428 -13.04 24.36 38.35
CA ALA A 428 -12.86 22.95 38.69
C ALA A 428 -12.93 22.03 37.46
N GLY A 429 -13.79 22.33 36.47
CA GLY A 429 -13.93 21.53 35.25
C GLY A 429 -12.69 21.52 34.36
N ILE A 430 -12.04 22.68 34.19
CA ILE A 430 -10.83 22.80 33.35
C ILE A 430 -9.63 22.08 33.98
N ALA A 431 -9.54 22.06 35.31
CA ALA A 431 -8.46 21.37 36.01
C ALA A 431 -8.51 19.84 35.84
N VAL A 432 -9.71 19.25 35.79
CA VAL A 432 -9.90 17.81 35.61
C VAL A 432 -9.68 17.40 34.14
N ALA A 433 -10.13 18.20 33.18
CA ALA A 433 -9.88 17.96 31.76
C ALA A 433 -8.39 18.05 31.39
N GLY A 434 -7.66 19.01 31.98
CA GLY A 434 -6.22 19.15 31.78
C GLY A 434 -5.40 17.96 32.30
N ALA A 435 -5.78 17.38 33.45
CA ALA A 435 -5.12 16.20 33.99
C ALA A 435 -5.35 14.94 33.13
N GLY A 436 -6.56 14.77 32.59
CA GLY A 436 -6.89 13.65 31.69
C GLY A 436 -6.07 13.68 30.40
N PHE A 437 -5.90 14.86 29.80
CA PHE A 437 -5.12 15.03 28.56
C PHE A 437 -3.63 14.70 28.77
N ILE A 438 -3.03 15.13 29.89
CA ILE A 438 -1.64 14.81 30.21
C ILE A 438 -1.43 13.31 30.42
N ILE A 439 -2.36 12.62 31.11
CA ILE A 439 -2.29 11.18 31.30
C ILE A 439 -2.41 10.44 29.96
N SER A 440 -3.30 10.88 29.06
CA SER A 440 -3.44 10.32 27.72
C SER A 440 -2.15 10.46 26.87
N LEU A 441 -1.51 11.64 26.91
CA LEU A 441 -0.23 11.87 26.23
C LEU A 441 0.90 11.00 26.80
N LEU A 442 0.93 10.79 28.11
CA LEU A 442 1.93 9.92 28.75
C LEU A 442 1.72 8.43 28.39
N ILE A 443 0.47 7.97 28.32
CA ILE A 443 0.15 6.59 27.87
C ILE A 443 0.54 6.41 26.40
N THR A 444 0.22 7.38 25.55
CA THR A 444 0.55 7.34 24.11
C THR A 444 2.06 7.33 23.90
N ALA A 445 2.80 8.21 24.58
CA ALA A 445 4.26 8.23 24.54
C ALA A 445 4.86 6.90 25.04
N TRP A 446 4.30 6.32 26.11
CA TRP A 446 4.75 5.02 26.62
C TRP A 446 4.51 3.87 25.64
N LEU A 447 3.35 3.83 24.96
CA LEU A 447 3.06 2.84 23.92
C LEU A 447 4.00 2.98 22.71
N CYS A 448 4.31 4.21 22.29
CA CYS A 448 5.29 4.49 21.22
C CYS A 448 6.71 4.02 21.61
N ILE A 449 7.16 4.30 22.84
CA ILE A 449 8.46 3.83 23.34
C ILE A 449 8.48 2.30 23.44
N ARG A 450 7.38 1.68 23.89
CA ARG A 450 7.28 0.21 23.97
C ARG A 450 7.31 -0.45 22.60
N ARG A 451 6.66 0.12 21.58
CA ARG A 451 6.74 -0.32 20.18
C ARG A 451 8.16 -0.16 19.63
N ARG A 452 8.83 0.97 19.90
CA ARG A 452 10.22 1.22 19.47
C ARG A 452 11.22 0.25 20.11
N ASN A 453 11.03 -0.10 21.38
CA ASN A 453 11.90 -1.06 22.06
C ASN A 453 11.70 -2.50 21.56
N ARG A 454 10.53 -2.86 21.04
CA ARG A 454 10.33 -4.15 20.35
C ARG A 454 11.12 -4.21 19.04
N ARG A 455 11.11 -3.14 18.24
CA ARG A 455 11.92 -3.06 17.00
C ARG A 455 13.42 -3.24 17.27
N ARG A 456 13.95 -2.60 18.32
CA ARG A 456 15.38 -2.72 18.71
C ARG A 456 15.79 -4.13 19.16
N ARG A 457 14.87 -4.92 19.73
CA ARG A 457 15.18 -6.32 20.11
C ARG A 457 15.30 -7.21 18.88
N ASN A 458 14.42 -7.03 17.91
CA ASN A 458 14.47 -7.78 16.65
C ASN A 458 15.74 -7.44 15.85
N GLU A 459 16.17 -6.17 15.84
CA GLU A 459 17.43 -5.75 15.21
C GLU A 459 18.68 -6.29 15.93
N ALA A 460 18.64 -6.41 17.25
CA ALA A 460 19.75 -6.98 18.03
C ALA A 460 19.87 -8.51 17.84
N GLU A 461 18.74 -9.19 17.62
CA GLU A 461 18.71 -10.63 17.35
C GLU A 461 19.22 -10.96 15.94
N LEU A 462 18.92 -10.11 14.94
CA LEU A 462 19.51 -10.23 13.59
C LEU A 462 21.03 -10.01 13.58
N ARG A 463 21.55 -9.12 14.44
CA ARG A 463 23.00 -8.86 14.53
C ARG A 463 23.77 -9.95 15.30
N GLY A 464 23.08 -10.79 16.06
CA GLY A 464 23.70 -11.88 16.82
C GLY A 464 23.98 -13.15 16.01
N MET A 465 23.54 -13.23 14.75
CA MET A 465 23.73 -14.40 13.88
C MET A 465 24.86 -14.23 12.85
N GLN A 466 25.72 -13.23 13.00
CA GLN A 466 26.91 -13.10 12.17
C GLN A 466 28.02 -14.01 12.75
N PRO A 467 28.50 -15.04 12.03
CA PRO A 467 29.56 -15.90 12.54
C PRO A 467 30.85 -15.09 12.72
N GLU A 468 31.31 -15.06 13.97
CA GLU A 468 32.59 -14.52 14.40
C GLU A 468 33.72 -15.33 13.75
N VAL A 469 34.41 -14.73 12.79
CA VAL A 469 35.64 -15.27 12.17
C VAL A 469 36.80 -14.42 12.66
N ASP A 470 37.34 -14.77 13.83
CA ASP A 470 38.58 -14.16 14.34
C ASP A 470 39.76 -15.15 14.26
N ASP A 471 40.75 -14.68 13.49
CA ASP A 471 42.20 -14.83 13.62
C ASP A 471 42.79 -15.94 14.51
N LEU A 472 43.50 -16.86 13.85
CA LEU A 472 44.56 -17.67 14.45
C LEU A 472 45.84 -17.56 13.61
N ALA A 473 46.65 -16.54 13.93
CA ALA A 473 48.06 -16.46 13.55
C ALA A 473 48.93 -16.83 14.77
N GLY A 474 49.71 -17.92 14.67
CA GLY A 474 50.82 -18.17 15.59
C GLY A 474 51.31 -19.63 15.76
N GLY A 475 52.38 -20.01 15.04
CA GLY A 475 53.41 -20.96 15.54
C GLY A 475 53.58 -22.32 14.82
N PRO A 476 54.73 -23.02 15.04
CA PRO A 476 55.69 -23.39 13.98
C PRO A 476 55.97 -24.93 13.85
N PRO A 477 57.16 -25.38 13.37
CA PRO A 477 57.44 -25.89 12.01
C PRO A 477 57.55 -27.43 11.87
N MET A 478 57.60 -27.89 10.61
CA MET A 478 58.10 -29.20 10.12
C MET A 478 57.51 -30.49 10.71
N GLN A 479 56.90 -31.31 9.85
CA GLN A 479 57.33 -32.72 9.68
C GLN A 479 56.87 -33.31 8.34
N GLN A 480 57.78 -33.99 7.67
CA GLN A 480 57.62 -34.76 6.44
C GLN A 480 56.81 -36.04 6.67
N TYR A 481 55.92 -36.39 5.73
CA TYR A 481 55.55 -37.75 5.28
C TYR A 481 54.85 -37.57 3.90
N THR A 482 55.42 -37.95 2.74
CA THR A 482 55.20 -39.21 1.98
C THR A 482 53.74 -39.72 2.11
N THR A 483 52.95 -40.00 1.07
CA THR A 483 53.19 -40.84 -0.14
C THR A 483 51.93 -40.82 -1.04
N GLU A 484 52.09 -41.10 -2.34
CA GLU A 484 51.13 -41.71 -3.32
C GLU A 484 49.82 -40.96 -3.69
N ALA A 485 49.61 -40.47 -4.92
CA ALA A 485 49.42 -41.12 -6.24
C ALA A 485 48.02 -41.74 -6.48
N HIS A 486 47.24 -41.16 -7.41
CA HIS A 486 46.29 -41.75 -8.39
C HIS A 486 45.38 -40.62 -8.93
N CYS A 487 45.47 -40.17 -10.20
CA CYS A 487 45.05 -40.71 -11.51
C CYS A 487 43.60 -40.35 -11.94
N PHE A 488 43.52 -39.63 -13.09
CA PHE A 488 42.46 -39.60 -14.14
C PHE A 488 41.05 -39.07 -13.75
N SER A 489 40.27 -38.34 -14.57
CA SER A 489 40.41 -37.68 -15.88
C SER A 489 39.10 -36.96 -16.23
N SER A 490 39.20 -35.86 -17.00
CA SER A 490 38.10 -35.12 -17.65
C SER A 490 37.49 -35.87 -18.85
N PRO A 491 36.32 -35.41 -19.34
CA PRO A 491 36.11 -35.24 -20.79
C PRO A 491 35.48 -33.86 -21.09
N GLN A 492 36.03 -33.00 -21.96
CA GLN A 492 36.22 -33.05 -23.42
C GLN A 492 34.98 -32.63 -24.24
N GLU A 493 35.12 -31.45 -24.87
CA GLU A 493 34.25 -30.85 -25.89
C GLU A 493 34.09 -31.74 -27.13
N ALA A 494 32.93 -31.63 -27.78
CA ALA A 494 32.75 -32.02 -29.17
C ALA A 494 31.96 -30.94 -29.92
N THR A 495 32.55 -30.51 -31.04
CA THR A 495 32.07 -29.58 -32.06
C THR A 495 31.50 -30.36 -33.25
N GLY A 496 30.54 -29.76 -33.97
CA GLY A 496 30.35 -29.99 -35.42
C GLY A 496 29.01 -30.56 -35.90
N GLY A 497 28.44 -29.93 -36.94
CA GLY A 497 27.36 -30.43 -37.83
C GLY A 497 26.36 -29.33 -38.21
N GLU A 498 26.62 -28.50 -39.24
CA GLU A 498 26.23 -28.67 -40.66
C GLU A 498 24.72 -28.81 -40.96
N ASP A 499 24.12 -27.66 -41.31
CA ASP A 499 23.38 -27.34 -42.54
C ASP A 499 22.59 -28.44 -43.29
N VAL A 500 21.25 -28.35 -43.28
CA VAL A 500 20.42 -28.73 -44.43
C VAL A 500 19.15 -27.87 -44.46
N GLY A 501 19.03 -27.02 -45.48
CA GLY A 501 17.81 -26.32 -45.81
C GLY A 501 16.76 -27.25 -46.45
N PHE A 502 15.49 -27.04 -46.10
CA PHE A 502 14.36 -27.52 -46.89
C PHE A 502 13.35 -26.40 -47.11
N VAL A 503 13.23 -26.05 -48.38
CA VAL A 503 12.18 -25.23 -48.99
C VAL A 503 10.94 -26.11 -49.15
N ALA A 504 9.78 -25.65 -48.67
CA ALA A 504 8.48 -26.14 -49.14
C ALA A 504 7.49 -24.99 -49.21
N ASP A 505 7.16 -24.67 -50.46
CA ASP A 505 6.19 -23.71 -50.96
C ASP A 505 4.81 -24.38 -50.99
N HIS A 506 3.75 -23.75 -50.47
CA HIS A 506 2.38 -24.11 -50.83
C HIS A 506 1.41 -22.93 -50.73
N ARG A 507 1.10 -22.38 -51.91
CA ARG A 507 -0.16 -21.70 -52.25
C ARG A 507 -1.32 -22.72 -52.24
N GLY A 508 -2.48 -22.32 -51.72
CA GLY A 508 -3.76 -22.99 -52.01
C GLY A 508 -4.90 -22.64 -51.05
N ALA A 509 -5.67 -21.61 -51.38
CA ALA A 509 -7.05 -21.42 -50.90
C ALA A 509 -8.04 -22.17 -51.83
N PRO A 510 -9.38 -22.08 -51.63
CA PRO A 510 -10.18 -22.48 -50.47
C PRO A 510 -11.19 -23.59 -50.85
N GLY A 511 -11.66 -24.38 -49.88
CA GLY A 511 -12.67 -25.43 -50.11
C GLY A 511 -13.70 -25.47 -48.99
N ALA A 512 -14.92 -25.05 -49.31
CA ALA A 512 -16.10 -25.13 -48.45
C ALA A 512 -16.76 -26.51 -48.54
N MET A 513 -17.04 -27.16 -47.39
CA MET A 513 -18.16 -28.09 -47.11
C MET A 513 -18.25 -28.22 -45.57
N SER A 514 -19.31 -27.75 -44.92
CA SER A 514 -20.62 -28.39 -44.69
C SER A 514 -20.65 -29.42 -43.53
N MET A 515 -21.23 -28.94 -42.42
CA MET A 515 -22.11 -29.61 -41.43
C MET A 515 -21.73 -31.00 -40.87
N VAL A 516 -21.36 -31.02 -39.58
CA VAL A 516 -21.76 -32.05 -38.60
C VAL A 516 -22.03 -31.38 -37.23
N SER A 517 -23.10 -31.85 -36.59
CA SER A 517 -23.81 -31.43 -35.37
C SER A 517 -23.01 -31.23 -34.07
N PRO A 518 -23.60 -30.56 -33.04
CA PRO A 518 -22.89 -30.07 -31.86
C PRO A 518 -22.73 -31.15 -30.79
N MET A 519 -21.52 -31.23 -30.22
CA MET A 519 -21.28 -31.91 -28.94
C MET A 519 -21.60 -30.94 -27.80
N SER A 520 -22.50 -31.37 -26.93
CA SER A 520 -22.83 -30.75 -25.65
C SER A 520 -21.60 -30.64 -24.74
N PRO A 521 -21.38 -29.51 -24.04
CA PRO A 521 -20.45 -29.48 -22.94
C PRO A 521 -21.08 -30.15 -21.71
N LEU A 522 -20.43 -31.21 -21.23
CA LEU A 522 -20.66 -31.79 -19.91
C LEU A 522 -20.20 -30.80 -18.84
N SER A 523 -21.14 -30.11 -18.21
CA SER A 523 -20.91 -29.43 -16.93
C SER A 523 -20.68 -30.48 -15.82
N PRO A 524 -19.63 -30.36 -14.99
CA PRO A 524 -19.58 -31.12 -13.74
C PRO A 524 -20.57 -30.53 -12.71
N PRO A 525 -21.11 -31.36 -11.80
CA PRO A 525 -22.17 -30.96 -10.89
C PRO A 525 -21.67 -30.03 -9.79
N LEU A 526 -22.43 -28.97 -9.53
CA LEU A 526 -22.39 -28.20 -8.29
C LEU A 526 -22.71 -29.16 -7.13
N ALA A 527 -21.69 -29.47 -6.34
CA ALA A 527 -21.86 -30.10 -5.04
C ALA A 527 -21.65 -29.03 -3.96
N GLU A 528 -22.76 -28.55 -3.42
CA GLU A 528 -23.03 -28.42 -1.98
C GLU A 528 -21.81 -28.08 -1.10
N LEU A 529 -21.49 -26.79 -1.06
CA LEU A 529 -20.61 -26.14 -0.07
C LEU A 529 -21.34 -24.96 0.56
N GLU A 530 -22.59 -25.18 0.98
CA GLU A 530 -23.28 -24.26 1.89
C GLU A 530 -23.30 -24.88 3.29
N GLY A 531 -22.73 -24.16 4.27
CA GLY A 531 -23.04 -24.40 5.68
C GLY A 531 -21.85 -24.64 6.62
N LYS A 532 -20.59 -24.60 6.17
CA LYS A 532 -19.44 -24.82 7.09
C LYS A 532 -18.75 -23.55 7.57
N GLU A 533 -18.61 -22.53 6.72
CA GLU A 533 -17.88 -21.30 7.09
C GLU A 533 -18.72 -20.33 7.95
N VAL A 534 -20.04 -20.24 7.69
CA VAL A 534 -20.96 -19.40 8.48
C VAL A 534 -21.06 -19.88 9.94
N TYR A 535 -20.88 -21.19 10.19
CA TYR A 535 -20.88 -21.75 11.55
C TYR A 535 -19.58 -21.46 12.32
N GLU A 536 -18.42 -21.32 11.66
CA GLU A 536 -17.17 -20.99 12.35
C GLU A 536 -17.15 -19.54 12.85
N ILE A 537 -17.66 -18.59 12.05
CA ILE A 537 -17.73 -17.17 12.42
C ILE A 537 -18.76 -16.96 13.54
N LEU A 538 -19.95 -17.57 13.44
CA LEU A 538 -20.96 -17.53 14.52
C LEU A 538 -20.45 -18.22 15.80
N SER A 539 -19.58 -19.23 15.70
CA SER A 539 -18.98 -19.87 16.87
C SER A 539 -18.01 -18.96 17.62
N HIS A 540 -17.23 -18.14 16.91
CA HIS A 540 -16.31 -17.18 17.52
C HIS A 540 -17.06 -16.07 18.27
N VAL A 541 -18.15 -15.55 17.69
CA VAL A 541 -19.01 -14.54 18.32
C VAL A 541 -19.75 -15.12 19.54
N ALA A 542 -20.26 -16.34 19.45
CA ALA A 542 -20.91 -17.02 20.58
C ALA A 542 -19.93 -17.35 21.73
N VAL A 543 -18.67 -17.68 21.41
CA VAL A 543 -17.61 -17.93 22.39
C VAL A 543 -17.21 -16.66 23.13
N MET A 544 -17.20 -15.50 22.47
CA MET A 544 -16.93 -14.22 23.11
C MET A 544 -18.09 -13.75 24.01
N SER A 545 -19.34 -13.98 23.60
CA SER A 545 -20.53 -13.65 24.40
C SER A 545 -20.62 -14.51 25.69
N ALA A 546 -20.26 -15.79 25.64
CA ALA A 546 -20.24 -16.64 26.85
C ALA A 546 -19.16 -16.24 27.89
N ALA A 547 -18.12 -15.52 27.47
CA ALA A 547 -17.04 -15.09 28.36
C ALA A 547 -17.41 -13.85 29.22
N SER A 548 -18.39 -13.04 28.80
CA SER A 548 -18.80 -11.83 29.53
C SER A 548 -19.69 -12.12 30.75
N GLU A 549 -20.29 -13.30 30.85
CA GLU A 549 -21.15 -13.70 31.98
C GLU A 549 -20.39 -14.45 33.10
N MET A 550 -19.09 -14.72 32.95
CA MET A 550 -18.31 -15.49 33.93
C MET A 550 -17.62 -14.59 34.98
N PRO A 551 -17.56 -15.01 36.27
CA PRO A 551 -16.75 -14.33 37.29
C PRO A 551 -15.29 -14.17 36.83
N SER A 552 -14.66 -13.03 37.16
CA SER A 552 -13.37 -12.59 36.60
C SER A 552 -12.22 -13.61 36.67
N GLU A 553 -12.22 -14.50 37.66
CA GLU A 553 -11.22 -15.56 37.82
C GLU A 553 -11.39 -16.70 36.79
N LYS A 554 -12.62 -17.01 36.39
CA LYS A 554 -12.94 -18.02 35.36
C LYS A 554 -12.79 -17.47 33.94
N SER A 555 -13.07 -16.17 33.75
CA SER A 555 -12.81 -15.46 32.49
C SER A 555 -11.33 -15.55 32.10
N ASN A 556 -10.41 -15.25 33.02
CA ASN A 556 -8.96 -15.37 32.75
C ASN A 556 -8.52 -16.81 32.40
N LEU A 557 -9.12 -17.83 33.02
CA LEU A 557 -8.82 -19.22 32.68
C LEU A 557 -9.36 -19.59 31.28
N PHE A 558 -10.52 -19.06 30.91
CA PHE A 558 -11.14 -19.26 29.61
C PHE A 558 -10.33 -18.59 28.49
N TYR A 559 -9.95 -17.31 28.66
CA TYR A 559 -9.09 -16.59 27.72
C TYR A 559 -7.74 -17.28 27.52
N ASN A 560 -7.11 -17.77 28.60
CA ASN A 560 -5.86 -18.52 28.48
C ASN A 560 -6.03 -19.85 27.73
N ARG A 561 -7.19 -20.52 27.87
CA ARG A 561 -7.47 -21.75 27.11
C ARG A 561 -7.76 -21.50 25.64
N CYS A 562 -8.51 -20.43 25.31
CA CYS A 562 -8.73 -20.01 23.93
C CYS A 562 -7.42 -19.60 23.25
N ALA A 563 -6.57 -18.81 23.92
CA ALA A 563 -5.28 -18.41 23.37
C ALA A 563 -4.32 -19.60 23.16
N VAL A 564 -4.40 -20.63 24.00
CA VAL A 564 -3.63 -21.88 23.80
C VAL A 564 -4.20 -22.69 22.64
N ALA A 565 -5.53 -22.80 22.51
CA ALA A 565 -6.17 -23.51 21.41
C ALA A 565 -5.90 -22.84 20.04
N GLU A 566 -5.89 -21.51 19.99
CA GLU A 566 -5.56 -20.75 18.78
C GLU A 566 -4.09 -20.95 18.37
N ARG A 567 -3.17 -20.94 19.34
CA ARG A 567 -1.75 -21.27 19.08
C ARG A 567 -1.60 -22.69 18.56
N GLN A 568 -2.28 -23.65 19.16
CA GLN A 568 -2.24 -25.04 18.73
C GLN A 568 -2.81 -25.22 17.32
N SER A 569 -3.92 -24.54 16.99
CA SER A 569 -4.49 -24.53 15.63
C SER A 569 -3.53 -23.93 14.61
N ARG A 570 -2.86 -22.81 14.93
CA ARG A 570 -1.82 -22.21 14.07
C ARG A 570 -0.63 -23.13 13.86
N GLU A 571 -0.15 -23.80 14.91
CA GLU A 571 0.95 -24.78 14.81
C GLU A 571 0.56 -26.00 13.96
N GLU A 572 -0.67 -26.50 14.11
CA GLU A 572 -1.19 -27.60 13.28
C GLU A 572 -1.35 -27.19 11.81
N ALA A 573 -1.80 -25.96 11.53
CA ALA A 573 -1.91 -25.41 10.17
C ALA A 573 -0.52 -25.22 9.52
N LEU A 574 0.47 -24.72 10.26
CA LEU A 574 1.85 -24.61 9.78
C LEU A 574 2.46 -26.00 9.50
N ALA A 575 2.27 -26.95 10.41
CA ALA A 575 2.73 -28.33 10.22
C ALA A 575 2.05 -29.02 9.03
N ALA A 576 0.77 -28.73 8.78
CA ALA A 576 0.06 -29.23 7.59
C ALA A 576 0.63 -28.64 6.30
N ARG A 577 1.01 -27.34 6.30
CA ARG A 577 1.62 -26.67 5.16
C ARG A 577 3.02 -27.21 4.86
N GLU A 578 3.85 -27.45 5.88
CA GLU A 578 5.17 -28.08 5.71
C GLU A 578 5.05 -29.48 5.11
N ARG A 579 4.12 -30.31 5.60
CA ARG A 579 3.86 -31.64 5.00
C ARG A 579 3.40 -31.57 3.55
N ALA A 580 2.62 -30.56 3.18
CA ALA A 580 2.18 -30.35 1.80
C ALA A 580 3.35 -29.96 0.88
N VAL A 581 4.29 -29.14 1.37
CA VAL A 581 5.51 -28.79 0.64
C VAL A 581 6.40 -30.02 0.46
N GLU A 582 6.67 -30.80 1.51
CA GLU A 582 7.44 -32.04 1.41
C GLU A 582 6.81 -33.05 0.45
N ALA A 583 5.48 -33.17 0.44
CA ALA A 583 4.77 -34.05 -0.48
C ALA A 583 4.95 -33.62 -1.94
N ARG A 584 4.93 -32.31 -2.20
CA ARG A 584 5.17 -31.73 -3.54
C ARG A 584 6.60 -31.94 -4.00
N GLU A 585 7.59 -31.78 -3.12
CA GLU A 585 8.99 -32.06 -3.45
C GLU A 585 9.23 -33.53 -3.79
N ARG A 586 8.62 -34.47 -3.05
CA ARG A 586 8.68 -35.91 -3.39
C ARG A 586 8.05 -36.22 -4.75
N GLN A 587 6.95 -35.56 -5.10
CA GLN A 587 6.34 -35.69 -6.42
C GLN A 587 7.26 -35.16 -7.53
N LEU A 588 7.93 -34.02 -7.32
CA LEU A 588 8.87 -33.47 -8.28
C LEU A 588 10.11 -34.37 -8.45
N GLY A 589 10.64 -34.92 -7.35
CA GLY A 589 11.76 -35.87 -7.40
C GLY A 589 11.44 -37.14 -8.18
N THR A 590 10.23 -37.69 -8.01
CA THR A 590 9.79 -38.89 -8.76
C THR A 590 9.55 -38.60 -10.24
N LEU A 591 9.02 -37.43 -10.59
CA LEU A 591 8.90 -36.95 -11.97
C LEU A 591 10.26 -36.76 -12.65
N ALA A 592 11.25 -36.22 -11.93
CA ALA A 592 12.61 -36.06 -12.43
C ALA A 592 13.27 -37.42 -12.71
N ALA A 593 13.10 -38.40 -11.81
CA ALA A 593 13.60 -39.76 -12.00
C ALA A 593 12.94 -40.46 -13.21
N GLN A 594 11.61 -40.36 -13.36
CA GLN A 594 10.91 -40.91 -14.52
C GLN A 594 11.34 -40.26 -15.85
N ARG A 595 11.71 -38.98 -15.82
CA ARG A 595 12.22 -38.29 -17.01
C ARG A 595 13.60 -38.81 -17.39
N HIS A 596 14.45 -39.14 -16.41
CA HIS A 596 15.78 -39.66 -16.66
C HIS A 596 15.74 -41.06 -17.31
N ASP A 597 14.91 -41.97 -16.80
CA ASP A 597 14.74 -43.32 -17.38
C ASP A 597 14.18 -43.30 -18.82
N ARG A 598 13.46 -42.23 -19.20
CA ARG A 598 12.91 -42.07 -20.55
C ARG A 598 13.93 -41.53 -21.56
N PHE A 599 15.07 -41.03 -21.11
CA PHE A 599 16.15 -40.56 -21.99
C PHE A 599 17.23 -41.62 -22.25
N GLU A 600 17.24 -42.74 -21.49
CA GLU A 600 18.17 -43.85 -21.70
C GLU A 600 17.60 -45.02 -22.54
N LEU A 601 16.37 -44.87 -23.07
CA LEU A 601 15.74 -45.74 -24.06
C LEU A 601 15.63 -45.04 -25.41
#